data_AF-A0A955WN77-F1
#
_entry.id   AF-A0A955WN77-F1
#
_cell.length_a   1.000
_cell.length_b   1.000
_cell.length_c   1.000
_cell.angle_alpha   90.00
_cell.angle_beta   90.00
_cell.angle_gamma   90.00
#
_symmetry.space_group_name_H-M   'P 1'
#
loop_
_entity.id
_entity.type
_entity.pdbx_description
1 polymer ?
#
loop_
_entity_poly.entity_id
_entity_poly.type
_entity_poly.pdbx_seq_one_letter_code
_entity_poly.pdbx_strand_id
1 'polypeptide(L)'
;SGMLQTLVHTARADAGTPLAGVAQSIIDSEFPDGAQPITGLPFEEELIAVEQLVERLRADFGPHLDDLNLTGWLRRLDDLLPTYRDALAREVLITGTDLIDARARMQHGLQRIVAYVLGQYGGEGEAEKRTALLSPVEDQEDRLIAMLARRRSGQRTSLDIPAVVDPADGDAEPMGEDEALFAEEDEVDVDAEPLGDGLLPDPDAP
;
A
#
# COMPACT_ATOMS: atom_id res chain seq x y z
N SER A 1 15.14 11.72 0.16
CA SER A 1 14.81 13.08 -0.32
C SER A 1 15.66 14.20 0.32
N GLY A 2 16.27 14.01 1.51
CA GLY A 2 17.03 15.09 2.18
C GLY A 2 18.23 15.65 1.39
N MET A 3 19.05 14.82 0.75
CA MET A 3 20.23 15.26 -0.02
C MET A 3 19.88 16.21 -1.17
N LEU A 4 18.91 15.84 -2.00
CA LEU A 4 18.43 16.67 -3.12
C LEU A 4 17.84 18.00 -2.61
N GLN A 5 17.12 17.97 -1.48
CA GLN A 5 16.62 19.21 -0.87
C GLN A 5 17.74 20.12 -0.40
N THR A 6 18.81 19.59 0.19
CA THR A 6 20.01 20.36 0.56
C THR A 6 20.64 21.01 -0.67
N LEU A 7 20.86 20.25 -1.75
CA LEU A 7 21.40 20.77 -3.00
C LEU A 7 20.52 21.88 -3.61
N VAL A 8 19.21 21.65 -3.72
CA VAL A 8 18.25 22.63 -4.25
C VAL A 8 18.20 23.88 -3.38
N HIS A 9 18.30 23.72 -2.05
CA HIS A 9 18.35 24.84 -1.13
C HIS A 9 19.62 25.67 -1.34
N THR A 10 20.80 25.05 -1.35
CA THR A 10 22.08 25.74 -1.58
C THR A 10 22.12 26.44 -2.94
N ALA A 11 21.68 25.77 -4.01
CA ALA A 11 21.62 26.35 -5.35
C ALA A 11 20.76 27.62 -5.41
N ARG A 12 19.71 27.72 -4.58
CA ARG A 12 18.77 28.86 -4.54
C ARG A 12 19.17 29.93 -3.53
N ALA A 13 19.54 29.53 -2.32
CA ALA A 13 19.82 30.43 -1.21
C ALA A 13 21.14 31.19 -1.41
N ASP A 14 22.14 30.53 -1.99
CA ASP A 14 23.48 31.08 -2.21
C ASP A 14 23.70 31.46 -3.69
N ALA A 15 22.63 31.86 -4.38
CA ALA A 15 22.68 32.20 -5.80
C ALA A 15 23.77 33.25 -6.09
N GLY A 16 24.64 32.95 -7.07
CA GLY A 16 25.79 33.80 -7.44
C GLY A 16 27.10 33.43 -6.74
N THR A 17 27.10 32.49 -5.79
CA THR A 17 28.33 31.91 -5.23
C THR A 17 28.86 30.76 -6.09
N PRO A 18 30.18 30.46 -6.05
CA PRO A 18 30.73 29.26 -6.69
C PRO A 18 30.06 27.97 -6.20
N LEU A 19 29.70 27.92 -4.91
CA LEU A 19 29.08 26.75 -4.28
C LEU A 19 27.69 26.45 -4.87
N ALA A 20 26.89 27.48 -5.15
CA ALA A 20 25.61 27.30 -5.84
C ALA A 20 25.78 26.74 -7.26
N GLY A 21 26.85 27.12 -7.96
CA GLY A 21 27.20 26.54 -9.27
C GLY A 21 27.54 25.05 -9.18
N VAL A 22 28.32 24.65 -8.17
CA VAL A 22 28.61 23.23 -7.92
C VAL A 22 27.35 22.45 -7.55
N ALA A 23 26.52 22.99 -6.65
CA ALA A 23 25.26 22.36 -6.27
C ALA A 23 24.33 22.14 -7.48
N GLN A 24 24.21 23.15 -8.35
CA GLN A 24 23.44 23.04 -9.59
C GLN A 24 24.05 22.01 -10.54
N SER A 25 25.37 21.96 -10.68
CA SER A 25 26.05 20.96 -11.51
C SER A 25 25.77 19.53 -11.04
N ILE A 26 25.73 19.29 -9.72
CA ILE A 26 25.37 17.97 -9.16
C ILE A 26 23.90 17.65 -9.46
N ILE A 27 22.99 18.62 -9.31
CA ILE A 27 21.57 18.40 -9.63
C ILE A 27 21.40 18.03 -11.10
N ASP A 28 22.03 18.77 -12.00
CA ASP A 28 21.89 18.58 -13.44
C ASP A 28 22.54 17.27 -13.91
N SER A 29 23.65 16.84 -13.30
CA SER A 29 24.35 15.61 -13.67
C SER A 29 23.73 14.36 -13.06
N GLU A 30 23.45 14.38 -11.75
CA GLU A 30 23.04 13.17 -11.01
C GLU A 30 21.53 13.06 -10.83
N PHE A 31 20.78 14.17 -10.93
CA PHE A 31 19.34 14.21 -10.69
C PHE A 31 18.56 15.03 -11.75
N PRO A 32 18.79 14.79 -13.06
CA PRO A 32 18.16 15.59 -14.12
C PRO A 32 16.61 15.55 -14.05
N ASP A 33 16.06 14.40 -13.67
CA ASP A 33 14.62 14.19 -13.47
C ASP A 33 14.27 14.01 -11.98
N GLY A 34 15.09 14.56 -11.09
CA GLY A 34 15.01 14.38 -9.64
C GLY A 34 15.50 13.01 -9.18
N ALA A 35 15.09 12.61 -7.96
CA ALA A 35 15.53 11.34 -7.36
C ALA A 35 14.65 10.13 -7.75
N GLN A 36 13.48 10.37 -8.35
CA GLN A 36 12.51 9.33 -8.67
C GLN A 36 13.08 8.23 -9.57
N PRO A 37 13.87 8.54 -10.63
CA PRO A 37 14.39 7.51 -11.52
C PRO A 37 15.30 6.48 -10.85
N ILE A 38 15.98 6.85 -9.75
CA ILE A 38 16.81 5.95 -8.96
C ILE A 38 15.93 5.16 -7.98
N THR A 39 15.08 5.86 -7.21
CA THR A 39 14.24 5.24 -6.17
C THR A 39 13.07 4.41 -6.71
N GLY A 40 12.82 4.45 -8.01
CA GLY A 40 11.77 3.69 -8.68
C GLY A 40 12.23 2.40 -9.34
N LEU A 41 13.54 2.11 -9.30
CA LEU A 41 14.13 0.89 -9.86
C LEU A 41 13.77 -0.35 -9.02
N PRO A 42 13.85 -1.56 -9.59
CA PRO A 42 13.94 -2.79 -8.81
C PRO A 42 15.04 -2.69 -7.76
N PHE A 43 14.86 -3.30 -6.59
CA PHE A 43 15.73 -3.07 -5.45
C PHE A 43 17.21 -3.41 -5.71
N GLU A 44 17.48 -4.42 -6.52
CA GLU A 44 18.83 -4.81 -6.95
C GLU A 44 19.45 -3.75 -7.87
N GLU A 45 18.67 -3.22 -8.81
CA GLU A 45 19.10 -2.15 -9.71
C GLU A 45 19.25 -0.81 -8.96
N GLU A 46 18.36 -0.53 -8.02
CA GLU A 46 18.45 0.63 -7.12
C GLU A 46 19.74 0.58 -6.31
N LEU A 47 20.11 -0.56 -5.73
CA LEU A 47 21.37 -0.73 -4.99
C LEU A 47 22.56 -0.36 -5.88
N ILE A 48 22.63 -0.92 -7.09
CA ILE A 48 23.72 -0.63 -8.05
C ILE A 48 23.74 0.86 -8.42
N ALA A 49 22.58 1.45 -8.70
CA ALA A 49 22.46 2.85 -9.07
C ALA A 49 22.91 3.79 -7.94
N VAL A 50 22.56 3.47 -6.68
CA VAL A 50 22.98 4.23 -5.50
C VAL A 50 24.48 4.09 -5.25
N GLU A 51 25.06 2.90 -5.40
CA GLU A 51 26.51 2.70 -5.28
C GLU A 51 27.28 3.54 -6.29
N GLN A 52 26.86 3.48 -7.56
CA GLN A 52 27.48 4.26 -8.63
C GLN A 52 27.30 5.76 -8.42
N LEU A 53 26.13 6.21 -7.94
CA LEU A 53 25.89 7.60 -7.57
C LEU A 53 26.87 8.06 -6.48
N VAL A 54 27.04 7.27 -5.41
CA VAL A 54 27.97 7.59 -4.32
C VAL A 54 29.42 7.65 -4.84
N GLU A 55 29.80 6.72 -5.72
CA GLU A 55 31.13 6.70 -6.33
C GLU A 55 31.39 7.94 -7.19
N ARG A 56 30.46 8.30 -8.09
CA ARG A 56 30.56 9.50 -8.95
C ARG A 56 30.60 10.78 -8.12
N LEU A 57 29.74 10.91 -7.10
CA LEU A 57 29.74 12.06 -6.22
C LEU A 57 31.11 12.28 -5.55
N ARG A 58 31.79 11.20 -5.15
CA ARG A 58 33.14 11.27 -4.57
C ARG A 58 34.21 11.60 -5.61
N ALA A 59 34.15 10.95 -6.77
CA ALA A 59 35.14 11.13 -7.82
C ALA A 59 35.11 12.54 -8.41
N ASP A 60 33.92 13.03 -8.73
CA ASP A 60 33.75 14.25 -9.52
C ASP A 60 33.58 15.50 -8.64
N PHE A 61 33.03 15.35 -7.44
CA PHE A 61 32.70 16.49 -6.56
C PHE A 61 33.39 16.43 -5.18
N GLY A 62 34.29 15.48 -4.97
CA GLY A 62 34.99 15.21 -3.70
C GLY A 62 35.40 16.46 -2.89
N PRO A 63 36.12 17.43 -3.47
CA PRO A 63 36.56 18.64 -2.76
C PRO A 63 35.43 19.54 -2.25
N HIS A 64 34.22 19.43 -2.80
CA HIS A 64 33.08 20.30 -2.50
C HIS A 64 32.03 19.64 -1.61
N LEU A 65 32.14 18.34 -1.34
CA LEU A 65 31.13 17.59 -0.58
C LEU A 65 30.98 18.08 0.87
N ASP A 66 32.08 18.55 1.47
CA ASP A 66 32.05 19.08 2.84
C ASP A 66 31.41 20.46 2.90
N ASP A 67 31.76 21.35 1.95
CA ASP A 67 31.16 22.68 1.80
C ASP A 67 29.64 22.61 1.56
N LEU A 68 29.19 21.58 0.84
CA LEU A 68 27.77 21.31 0.58
C LEU A 68 27.07 20.54 1.72
N ASN A 69 27.77 20.22 2.81
CA ASN A 69 27.27 19.42 3.93
C ASN A 69 26.69 18.05 3.49
N LEU A 70 27.30 17.44 2.46
CA LEU A 70 26.90 16.14 1.91
C LEU A 70 27.71 14.98 2.51
N THR A 71 28.87 15.26 3.10
CA THR A 71 29.73 14.24 3.76
C THR A 71 28.95 13.39 4.75
N GLY A 72 28.06 14.00 5.55
CA GLY A 72 27.22 13.28 6.52
C GLY A 72 26.22 12.32 5.86
N TRP A 73 25.66 12.71 4.71
CA TRP A 73 24.75 11.86 3.93
C TRP A 73 25.47 10.68 3.27
N LEU A 74 26.64 10.93 2.68
CA LEU A 74 27.43 9.87 2.04
C LEU A 74 27.93 8.84 3.05
N ARG A 75 28.38 9.28 4.22
CA ARG A 75 28.74 8.37 5.32
C ARG A 75 27.55 7.51 5.76
N ARG A 76 26.37 8.11 5.88
CA ARG A 76 25.15 7.36 6.21
C ARG A 76 24.79 6.34 5.12
N LEU A 77 25.01 6.66 3.85
CA LEU A 77 24.82 5.71 2.76
C LEU A 77 25.83 4.57 2.82
N ASP A 78 27.10 4.85 3.10
CA ASP A 78 28.13 3.80 3.30
C ASP A 78 27.75 2.85 4.44
N ASP A 79 27.16 3.35 5.52
CA ASP A 79 26.71 2.53 6.64
C ASP A 79 25.50 1.65 6.26
N LEU A 80 24.60 2.17 5.40
CA LEU A 80 23.37 1.49 5.01
C LEU A 80 23.55 0.49 3.87
N LEU A 81 24.43 0.76 2.91
CA LEU A 81 24.63 -0.05 1.72
C LEU A 81 24.97 -1.52 2.03
N PRO A 82 25.87 -1.84 2.98
CA PRO A 82 26.12 -3.23 3.38
C PRO A 82 24.88 -3.91 3.96
N THR A 83 24.13 -3.19 4.82
CA THR A 83 22.89 -3.72 5.41
C THR A 83 21.85 -4.01 4.33
N TYR A 84 21.74 -3.13 3.32
CA TYR A 84 20.82 -3.31 2.21
C TYR A 84 21.22 -4.49 1.31
N ARG A 85 22.53 -4.62 1.01
CA ARG A 85 23.07 -5.77 0.28
C ARG A 85 22.81 -7.08 1.02
N ASP A 86 23.03 -7.11 2.33
CA ASP A 86 22.75 -8.27 3.17
C ASP A 86 21.26 -8.61 3.20
N ALA A 87 20.39 -7.60 3.20
CA ALA A 87 18.94 -7.80 3.16
C ALA A 87 18.48 -8.40 1.82
N LEU A 88 19.06 -7.95 0.69
CA LEU A 88 18.78 -8.52 -0.63
C LEU A 88 19.36 -9.92 -0.79
N ALA A 89 20.53 -10.18 -0.21
CA ALA A 89 21.16 -11.51 -0.24
C ALA A 89 20.42 -12.53 0.64
N ARG A 90 19.71 -12.08 1.68
CA ARG A 90 18.79 -12.94 2.43
C ARG A 90 17.59 -13.18 1.54
N GLU A 91 17.48 -14.38 0.99
CA GLU A 91 16.23 -14.90 0.44
C GLU A 91 15.17 -14.92 1.55
N VAL A 92 14.50 -13.79 1.75
CA VAL A 92 13.18 -13.80 2.36
C VAL A 92 12.24 -14.08 1.21
N LEU A 93 12.08 -15.36 0.89
CA LEU A 93 11.01 -15.84 0.01
C LEU A 93 9.68 -15.58 0.72
N ILE A 94 9.24 -14.32 0.76
CA ILE A 94 7.83 -14.01 0.96
C ILE A 94 7.19 -14.43 -0.35
N THR A 95 6.67 -15.63 -0.35
CA THR A 95 5.94 -16.13 -1.51
C THR A 95 4.68 -15.28 -1.69
N GLY A 96 4.13 -15.23 -2.91
CA GLY A 96 2.84 -14.59 -3.14
C GLY A 96 1.75 -15.13 -2.21
N THR A 97 1.84 -16.41 -1.83
CA THR A 97 0.93 -17.05 -0.87
C THR A 97 1.11 -16.50 0.55
N ASP A 98 2.33 -16.22 1.01
CA ASP A 98 2.55 -15.62 2.33
C ASP A 98 1.90 -14.23 2.45
N LEU A 99 1.95 -13.44 1.38
CA LEU A 99 1.29 -12.14 1.31
C LEU A 99 -0.24 -12.27 1.31
N ILE A 100 -0.78 -13.20 0.51
CA ILE A 100 -2.22 -13.48 0.46
C ILE A 100 -2.71 -13.94 1.83
N ASP A 101 -2.00 -14.86 2.48
CA ASP A 101 -2.35 -15.38 3.80
C ASP A 101 -2.25 -14.30 4.87
N ALA A 102 -1.21 -13.46 4.84
CA ALA A 102 -1.08 -12.33 5.75
C ALA A 102 -2.24 -11.34 5.59
N ARG A 103 -2.64 -11.06 4.34
CA ARG A 103 -3.79 -10.21 4.04
C ARG A 103 -5.11 -10.82 4.52
N ALA A 104 -5.31 -12.12 4.29
CA ALA A 104 -6.51 -12.82 4.75
C ALA A 104 -6.61 -12.79 6.28
N ARG A 105 -5.50 -13.02 7.00
CA ARG A 105 -5.45 -12.91 8.47
C ARG A 105 -5.77 -11.51 8.96
N MET A 106 -5.26 -10.48 8.29
CA MET A 106 -5.54 -9.09 8.62
C MET A 106 -7.02 -8.75 8.42
N GLN A 107 -7.59 -9.11 7.27
CA GLN A 107 -9.01 -8.88 6.96
C GLN A 107 -9.92 -9.60 7.95
N HIS A 108 -9.63 -10.86 8.27
CA HIS A 108 -10.38 -11.61 9.25
C HIS A 108 -10.27 -11.00 10.66
N GLY A 109 -9.10 -10.50 11.05
CA GLY A 109 -8.92 -9.77 12.29
C GLY A 109 -9.78 -8.51 12.36
N LEU A 110 -9.82 -7.73 11.28
CA LEU A 110 -10.64 -6.53 11.19
C LEU A 110 -12.13 -6.86 11.27
N GLN A 111 -12.60 -7.87 10.53
CA GLN A 111 -13.99 -8.33 10.58
C GLN A 111 -14.41 -8.75 12.00
N ARG A 112 -13.53 -9.43 12.75
CA ARG A 112 -13.81 -9.80 14.14
C ARG A 112 -13.94 -8.58 15.05
N ILE A 113 -13.10 -7.56 14.87
CA ILE A 113 -13.18 -6.32 15.64
C ILE A 113 -14.50 -5.60 15.33
N VAL A 114 -14.85 -5.45 14.05
CA VAL A 114 -16.10 -4.81 13.62
C VAL A 114 -17.30 -5.58 14.16
N ALA A 115 -17.35 -6.91 13.99
CA ALA A 115 -18.42 -7.74 14.51
C ALA A 115 -18.55 -7.64 16.05
N TYR A 116 -17.42 -7.62 16.76
CA TYR A 116 -17.42 -7.43 18.21
C TYR A 116 -17.98 -6.07 18.63
N VAL A 117 -17.56 -4.98 17.97
CA VAL A 117 -18.06 -3.63 18.25
C VAL A 117 -19.56 -3.52 17.94
N LEU A 118 -20.01 -4.06 16.80
CA LEU A 118 -21.42 -4.06 16.43
C LEU A 118 -22.29 -4.91 17.37
N GLY A 119 -21.79 -6.08 17.79
CA GLY A 119 -22.50 -6.95 18.72
C GLY A 119 -22.56 -6.39 20.15
N GLN A 120 -21.46 -5.82 20.64
CA GLN A 120 -21.38 -5.27 21.99
C GLN A 120 -22.13 -3.94 22.13
N TYR A 121 -22.20 -3.14 21.06
CA TYR A 121 -22.76 -1.78 21.08
C TYR A 121 -23.92 -1.58 20.09
N GLY A 122 -24.76 -2.58 19.88
CA GLY A 122 -25.81 -2.59 18.84
C GLY A 122 -27.07 -1.78 19.16
N GLY A 123 -27.19 -1.19 20.37
CA GLY A 123 -28.42 -0.49 20.79
C GLY A 123 -28.68 0.85 20.07
N GLU A 124 -29.95 1.28 20.07
CA GLU A 124 -30.42 2.54 19.45
C GLU A 124 -29.77 3.81 20.04
N GLY A 125 -29.14 3.75 21.21
CA GLY A 125 -28.43 4.88 21.84
C GLY A 125 -26.90 4.85 21.71
N GLU A 126 -26.31 3.84 21.08
CA GLU A 126 -24.86 3.59 21.16
C GLU A 126 -24.09 3.94 19.88
N ALA A 127 -24.74 4.61 18.93
CA ALA A 127 -24.15 4.98 17.64
C ALA A 127 -22.86 5.79 17.78
N GLU A 128 -22.84 6.83 18.63
CA GLU A 128 -21.65 7.66 18.85
C GLU A 128 -20.45 6.84 19.36
N LYS A 129 -20.71 5.85 20.22
CA LYS A 129 -19.67 4.99 20.78
C LYS A 129 -19.10 4.02 19.75
N ARG A 130 -19.95 3.49 18.86
CA ARG A 130 -19.49 2.69 17.71
C ARG A 130 -18.60 3.50 16.77
N THR A 131 -19.04 4.71 16.40
CA THR A 131 -18.27 5.61 15.55
C THR A 131 -16.92 5.96 16.17
N ALA A 132 -16.89 6.30 17.46
CA ALA A 132 -15.65 6.60 18.17
C ALA A 132 -14.67 5.41 18.19
N LEU A 133 -15.17 4.17 18.29
CA LEU A 133 -14.34 2.96 18.32
C LEU A 133 -13.83 2.54 16.92
N LEU A 134 -14.60 2.82 15.86
CA LEU A 134 -14.24 2.44 14.49
C LEU A 134 -13.49 3.53 13.72
N SER A 135 -13.61 4.80 14.12
CA SER A 135 -12.92 5.93 13.49
C SER A 135 -11.40 5.74 13.28
N PRO A 136 -10.63 5.12 14.20
CA PRO A 136 -9.22 4.86 13.96
C PRO A 136 -8.92 3.89 12.80
N VAL A 137 -9.86 3.03 12.41
CA VAL A 137 -9.74 2.15 11.25
C VAL A 137 -9.96 2.96 9.98
N GLU A 138 -11.01 3.77 9.93
CA GLU A 138 -11.30 4.68 8.81
C GLU A 138 -10.11 5.60 8.53
N ASP A 139 -9.54 6.21 9.58
CA ASP A 139 -8.34 7.04 9.48
C ASP A 139 -7.13 6.28 8.91
N GLN A 140 -7.02 4.97 9.15
CA GLN A 140 -5.95 4.14 8.60
C GLN A 140 -6.21 3.83 7.12
N GLU A 141 -7.44 3.52 6.75
CA GLU A 141 -7.84 3.28 5.36
C GLU A 141 -7.61 4.51 4.50
N ASP A 142 -8.02 5.69 4.95
CA ASP A 142 -7.81 6.96 4.25
C ASP A 142 -6.32 7.25 4.04
N ARG A 143 -5.49 7.01 5.06
CA ARG A 143 -4.04 7.17 4.95
C ARG A 143 -3.43 6.20 3.94
N LEU A 144 -3.90 4.94 3.91
CA LEU A 144 -3.45 3.94 2.95
C LEU A 144 -3.89 4.30 1.52
N ILE A 145 -5.14 4.71 1.33
CA ILE A 145 -5.67 5.17 0.03
C ILE A 145 -4.85 6.36 -0.47
N ALA A 146 -4.62 7.36 0.37
CA ALA A 146 -3.81 8.53 0.00
C ALA A 146 -2.36 8.14 -0.35
N MET A 147 -1.75 7.22 0.40
CA MET A 147 -0.42 6.70 0.10
C MET A 147 -0.39 5.96 -1.24
N LEU A 148 -1.37 5.08 -1.52
CA LEU A 148 -1.47 4.32 -2.76
C LEU A 148 -1.77 5.22 -3.96
N ALA A 149 -2.59 6.24 -3.79
CA ALA A 149 -2.87 7.25 -4.83
C ALA A 149 -1.59 8.01 -5.22
N ARG A 150 -0.79 8.43 -4.23
CA ARG A 150 0.52 9.09 -4.47
C ARG A 150 1.49 8.19 -5.24
N ARG A 151 1.51 6.88 -4.93
CA ARG A 151 2.34 5.91 -5.66
C ARG A 151 1.86 5.74 -7.11
N ARG A 152 0.55 5.58 -7.34
CA ARG A 152 -0.02 5.46 -8.70
C ARG A 152 0.23 6.68 -9.58
N SER A 153 0.26 7.89 -9.00
CA SER A 153 0.59 9.11 -9.77
C SER A 153 2.07 9.23 -10.17
N GLY A 154 2.98 8.48 -9.53
CA GLY A 154 4.42 8.56 -9.77
C GLY A 154 5.07 7.30 -10.34
N GLN A 155 4.33 6.19 -10.46
CA GLN A 155 4.86 4.88 -10.82
C GLN A 155 4.01 4.27 -11.94
N ARG A 156 4.55 4.29 -13.16
CA ARG A 156 4.01 3.60 -14.34
C ARG A 156 4.70 2.24 -14.57
N THR A 157 5.31 1.68 -13.52
CA THR A 157 6.04 0.40 -13.60
C THR A 157 5.15 -0.77 -13.18
N SER A 158 5.19 -1.78 -14.05
CA SER A 158 4.55 -3.08 -13.99
C SER A 158 5.06 -3.94 -12.83
N LEU A 159 4.64 -3.63 -11.60
CA LEU A 159 4.52 -4.72 -10.64
C LEU A 159 3.24 -5.46 -11.07
N ASP A 160 3.40 -6.65 -11.66
CA ASP A 160 2.35 -7.68 -11.75
C ASP A 160 1.99 -8.14 -10.33
N ILE A 161 1.55 -7.21 -9.48
CA ILE A 161 0.59 -7.54 -8.45
C ILE A 161 -0.65 -7.85 -9.29
N PRO A 162 -1.08 -9.12 -9.37
CA PRO A 162 -2.33 -9.41 -10.05
C PRO A 162 -3.34 -8.44 -9.49
N ALA A 163 -3.95 -7.64 -10.37
CA ALA A 163 -5.03 -6.75 -9.99
C ALA A 163 -5.92 -7.59 -9.09
N VAL A 164 -6.12 -7.13 -7.85
CA VAL A 164 -7.08 -7.77 -6.97
C VAL A 164 -8.38 -7.61 -7.73
N VAL A 165 -8.78 -8.68 -8.42
CA VAL A 165 -10.12 -8.80 -8.95
C VAL A 165 -10.96 -8.75 -7.69
N ASP A 166 -11.57 -7.59 -7.46
CA ASP A 166 -12.58 -7.49 -6.45
C ASP A 166 -13.63 -8.54 -6.84
N PRO A 167 -13.92 -9.56 -6.02
CA PRO A 167 -14.98 -10.51 -6.35
C PRO A 167 -16.35 -9.81 -6.48
N ALA A 168 -16.46 -8.53 -6.08
CA ALA A 168 -17.63 -7.69 -6.34
C ALA A 168 -17.68 -7.06 -7.75
N ASP A 169 -16.56 -7.01 -8.47
CA ASP A 169 -16.47 -6.54 -9.88
C ASP A 169 -16.53 -7.72 -10.87
N GLY A 170 -16.95 -8.90 -10.41
CA GLY A 170 -17.36 -9.96 -11.32
C GLY A 170 -18.52 -9.43 -12.14
N ASP A 171 -18.24 -9.18 -13.42
CA ASP A 171 -19.17 -8.76 -14.47
C ASP A 171 -20.60 -9.18 -14.14
N ALA A 172 -21.36 -8.24 -13.57
CA ALA A 172 -22.79 -8.27 -13.69
C ALA A 172 -23.03 -8.09 -15.19
N GLU A 173 -23.06 -9.20 -15.92
CA GLU A 173 -23.54 -9.18 -17.28
C GLU A 173 -24.84 -8.38 -17.26
N PRO A 174 -24.98 -7.35 -18.12
CA PRO A 174 -26.23 -6.63 -18.20
C PRO A 174 -27.28 -7.68 -18.51
N MET A 175 -28.14 -7.96 -17.53
CA MET A 175 -29.29 -8.84 -17.70
C MET A 175 -30.03 -8.28 -18.91
N GLY A 176 -29.83 -8.94 -20.03
CA GLY A 176 -30.53 -8.66 -21.25
C GLY A 176 -32.01 -8.65 -20.91
N GLU A 177 -32.68 -7.61 -21.36
CA GLU A 177 -34.12 -7.50 -21.37
C GLU A 177 -34.68 -8.63 -22.26
N ASP A 178 -34.65 -9.87 -21.77
CA ASP A 178 -35.44 -10.97 -22.33
C ASP A 178 -36.86 -10.84 -21.75
N GLU A 179 -37.50 -9.76 -22.18
CA GLU A 179 -38.93 -9.63 -22.23
C GLU A 179 -39.43 -10.57 -23.34
N ALA A 180 -40.37 -11.46 -22.97
CA ALA A 180 -41.10 -12.39 -23.83
C ALA A 180 -40.44 -13.74 -24.18
N LEU A 181 -40.60 -14.70 -23.28
CA LEU A 181 -41.27 -15.98 -23.59
C LEU A 181 -41.45 -16.72 -22.27
N PHE A 182 -42.68 -16.95 -21.82
CA PHE A 182 -43.16 -18.17 -21.13
C PHE A 182 -44.59 -17.85 -20.67
N ALA A 183 -45.49 -17.95 -21.64
CA ALA A 183 -46.84 -18.40 -21.37
C ALA A 183 -46.74 -19.88 -20.99
N GLU A 184 -47.17 -20.22 -19.77
CA GLU A 184 -48.14 -21.29 -19.49
C GLU A 184 -48.22 -21.43 -17.95
N GLU A 185 -49.42 -21.15 -17.45
CA GLU A 185 -49.83 -21.36 -16.08
C GLU A 185 -49.93 -22.88 -15.85
N ASP A 186 -48.95 -23.46 -15.14
CA ASP A 186 -49.13 -24.78 -14.55
C ASP A 186 -49.52 -24.59 -13.08
N GLU A 187 -50.80 -24.86 -12.84
CA GLU A 187 -51.48 -24.88 -11.55
C GLU A 187 -50.91 -26.04 -10.73
N VAL A 188 -49.92 -25.76 -9.87
CA VAL A 188 -49.38 -26.75 -8.94
C VAL A 188 -50.28 -26.80 -7.72
N ASP A 189 -51.14 -27.82 -7.65
CA ASP A 189 -51.90 -28.21 -6.46
C ASP A 189 -50.89 -28.59 -5.35
N VAL A 190 -50.69 -27.68 -4.40
CA VAL A 190 -49.86 -27.92 -3.22
C VAL A 190 -50.74 -28.55 -2.16
N ASP A 191 -50.79 -29.89 -2.14
CA ASP A 191 -51.30 -30.65 -1.01
C ASP A 191 -50.46 -30.31 0.23
N ALA A 192 -51.03 -29.48 1.09
CA ALA A 192 -50.46 -29.11 2.37
C ALA A 192 -50.49 -30.31 3.32
N GLU A 193 -49.39 -31.03 3.42
CA GLU A 193 -49.20 -31.95 4.54
C GLU A 193 -49.07 -31.15 5.85
N PRO A 194 -49.85 -31.47 6.90
CA PRO A 194 -49.75 -30.78 8.18
C PRO A 194 -48.40 -31.10 8.82
N LEU A 195 -47.63 -30.04 9.08
CA LEU A 195 -46.41 -30.08 9.87
C LEU A 195 -46.69 -30.80 11.19
N GLY A 196 -46.06 -31.97 11.34
CA GLY A 196 -46.09 -32.76 12.55
C GLY A 196 -45.61 -31.93 13.74
N ASP A 197 -46.42 -31.95 14.78
CA ASP A 197 -46.20 -31.32 16.09
C ASP A 197 -44.95 -31.95 16.75
N GLY A 198 -43.80 -31.34 16.45
CA GLY A 198 -42.49 -31.75 16.92
C GLY A 198 -42.27 -31.38 18.38
N LEU A 199 -42.76 -32.25 19.25
CA LEU A 199 -42.30 -32.56 20.61
C LEU A 199 -41.07 -31.76 21.06
N LEU A 200 -41.28 -30.69 21.85
CA LEU A 200 -40.22 -30.09 22.64
C LEU A 200 -39.80 -31.07 23.76
N PRO A 201 -38.50 -31.33 23.97
CA PRO A 201 -38.05 -32.16 25.07
C PRO A 201 -38.31 -31.47 26.42
N ASP A 202 -38.89 -32.23 27.33
CA ASP A 202 -39.19 -31.86 28.72
C ASP A 202 -37.88 -31.60 29.49
N PRO A 203 -37.64 -30.39 30.03
CA PRO A 203 -36.41 -30.06 30.72
C PRO A 203 -36.27 -30.70 32.12
N ASP A 204 -37.30 -31.38 32.64
CA ASP A 204 -37.32 -31.90 34.03
C ASP A 204 -37.56 -33.43 34.11
N ALA A 205 -36.97 -34.22 33.21
CA ALA A 205 -36.90 -35.68 33.40
C ALA A 205 -35.82 -36.05 34.46
N PRO A 206 -36.15 -36.90 35.46
CA PRO A 206 -35.35 -37.13 36.69
C PRO A 206 -34.04 -37.91 36.50
#